data_AF-A0A7S1ZSB7-F1
#
_entry.id   AF-A0A7S1ZSB7-F1
#
_cell.length_a   1.000
_cell.length_b   1.000
_cell.length_c   1.000
_cell.angle_alpha   90.00
_cell.angle_beta   90.00
_cell.angle_gamma   90.00
#
_symmetry.space_group_name_H-M   'P 1'
#
loop_
_entity.id
_entity.type
_entity.pdbx_description
1 polymer ?
#
loop_
_entity_poly.entity_id
_entity_poly.type
_entity_poly.pdbx_seq_one_letter_code
_entity_poly.pdbx_strand_id
1 'polypeptide(L)'
;ASRSLLKEEAFSPVLAEVPLDVPNAEDDPIDYLNRAVEFADRELFGSLTACVTIPDKARRRNAEAFEETVASMPFGTVGINVWPLYGHSMAQLRWGAHPTRAGESGAGAPRKAGGGRDG
;
A
#
# COMPACT_ATOMS: atom_id res chain seq x y z
N ALA A 1 3.02 -20.10 -2.50
CA ALA A 1 1.81 -19.87 -3.33
C ALA A 1 2.11 -20.20 -4.79
N SER A 2 1.10 -20.57 -5.60
CA SER A 2 1.29 -20.66 -7.05
C SER A 2 1.74 -19.30 -7.59
N ARG A 3 2.71 -19.27 -8.52
CA ARG A 3 3.27 -18.04 -9.10
C ARG A 3 2.18 -17.14 -9.71
N SER A 4 1.14 -17.73 -10.29
CA SER A 4 -0.01 -17.00 -10.85
C SER A 4 -0.78 -16.20 -9.80
N LEU A 5 -0.94 -16.73 -8.57
CA LEU A 5 -1.67 -16.04 -7.49
C LEU A 5 -0.99 -14.74 -7.03
N LEU A 6 0.31 -14.58 -7.27
CA LEU A 6 1.08 -13.42 -6.82
C LEU A 6 1.37 -12.43 -7.96
N LYS A 7 1.49 -12.93 -9.19
CA LYS A 7 1.96 -12.16 -10.35
C LYS A 7 0.86 -11.75 -11.32
N GLU A 8 -0.37 -12.21 -11.12
CA GLU A 8 -1.51 -11.86 -11.95
C GLU A 8 -2.62 -11.29 -11.09
N GLU A 9 -3.24 -10.20 -11.58
CA GLU A 9 -4.39 -9.61 -10.93
C GLU A 9 -5.63 -10.50 -11.15
N ALA A 10 -6.21 -10.99 -10.06
CA ALA A 10 -7.51 -11.66 -10.08
C ALA A 10 -8.63 -10.64 -9.88
N PHE A 11 -9.31 -10.24 -10.96
CA PHE A 11 -10.46 -9.33 -10.91
C PHE A 11 -11.76 -10.07 -10.48
N SER A 12 -11.69 -10.74 -9.33
CA SER A 12 -12.66 -11.70 -8.78
C SER A 12 -12.43 -11.82 -7.26
N PRO A 13 -13.40 -12.27 -6.43
CA PRO A 13 -13.23 -12.38 -4.98
C PRO A 13 -12.26 -13.51 -4.57
N VAL A 14 -10.97 -13.27 -4.74
CA VAL A 14 -9.87 -14.16 -4.36
C VAL A 14 -8.93 -13.44 -3.40
N LEU A 15 -8.52 -14.12 -2.34
CA LEU A 15 -7.51 -13.64 -1.40
C LEU A 15 -6.41 -14.71 -1.28
N ALA A 16 -5.16 -14.28 -1.36
CA ALA A 16 -4.01 -15.13 -1.10
C ALA A 16 -3.30 -14.64 0.16
N GLU A 17 -2.98 -15.58 1.06
CA GLU A 17 -2.18 -15.32 2.24
C GLU A 17 -0.80 -15.96 2.07
N VAL A 18 0.25 -15.21 2.39
CA VAL A 18 1.63 -15.68 2.32
C VAL A 18 2.29 -15.47 3.68
N PRO A 19 2.59 -16.53 4.44
CA PRO A 19 3.40 -16.40 5.63
C PRO A 19 4.84 -16.05 5.24
N LEU A 20 5.45 -15.12 5.96
CA LEU A 20 6.85 -14.76 5.78
C LEU A 20 7.70 -15.58 6.74
N ASP A 21 8.81 -16.13 6.24
CA ASP A 21 9.80 -16.82 7.05
C ASP A 21 10.75 -15.79 7.69
N VAL A 22 10.29 -15.22 8.80
CA VAL A 22 10.97 -14.16 9.55
C VAL A 22 10.82 -14.42 11.05
N PRO A 23 11.70 -13.86 11.91
CA PRO A 23 11.55 -13.93 13.36
C PRO A 23 10.18 -13.42 13.82
N ASN A 24 9.79 -13.79 15.05
CA ASN A 24 8.49 -13.42 15.60
C ASN A 24 8.26 -11.90 15.53
N ALA A 25 7.20 -11.49 14.83
CA ALA A 25 6.84 -10.08 14.63
C ALA A 25 6.55 -9.33 15.94
N GLU A 26 6.25 -10.04 17.04
CA GLU A 26 6.09 -9.42 18.36
C GLU A 26 7.42 -8.92 18.94
N ASP A 27 8.53 -9.57 18.61
CA ASP A 27 9.87 -9.21 19.10
C ASP A 27 10.40 -7.99 18.33
N ASP A 28 10.26 -8.00 17.00
CA ASP A 28 10.63 -6.90 16.12
C ASP A 28 9.56 -6.63 15.03
N PRO A 29 8.57 -5.77 15.32
CA PRO A 29 7.49 -5.46 14.38
C PRO A 29 7.97 -4.64 13.18
N ILE A 30 9.11 -3.94 13.29
CA ILE A 30 9.64 -3.10 12.20
C ILE A 30 10.41 -3.96 11.21
N ASP A 31 11.23 -4.91 11.66
CA ASP A 31 11.88 -5.87 10.76
C ASP A 31 10.83 -6.67 9.98
N TYR A 32 9.78 -7.15 10.66
CA TYR A 32 8.66 -7.81 9.98
C TYR A 32 8.03 -6.91 8.91
N LEU A 33 7.71 -5.65 9.24
CA LEU A 33 7.10 -4.72 8.30
C LEU A 33 8.02 -4.46 7.09
N ASN A 34 9.31 -4.25 7.32
CA ASN A 34 10.29 -4.04 6.25
C ASN A 34 10.36 -5.26 5.31
N ARG A 35 10.40 -6.49 5.86
CA ARG A 35 10.38 -7.72 5.07
C ARG A 35 9.07 -7.92 4.31
N ALA A 36 7.94 -7.53 4.90
CA ALA A 36 6.65 -7.59 4.24
C ALA A 36 6.56 -6.58 3.07
N VAL A 37 7.10 -5.37 3.25
CA VAL A 37 7.18 -4.36 2.19
C VAL A 37 8.11 -4.83 1.08
N GLU A 38 9.28 -5.38 1.41
CA GLU A 38 10.21 -5.93 0.41
C GLU A 38 9.56 -7.08 -0.38
N PHE A 39 8.90 -8.01 0.30
CA PHE A 39 8.16 -9.09 -0.35
C PHE A 39 7.06 -8.54 -1.26
N ALA A 40 6.25 -7.60 -0.76
CA ALA A 40 5.17 -7.02 -1.54
C ALA A 40 5.68 -6.30 -2.80
N ASP A 41 6.79 -5.56 -2.69
CA ASP A 41 7.40 -4.88 -3.82
C ASP A 41 8.02 -5.87 -4.83
N ARG A 42 8.72 -6.91 -4.38
CA ARG A 42 9.47 -7.79 -5.28
C ARG A 42 8.63 -8.94 -5.85
N GLU A 43 7.72 -9.47 -5.05
CA GLU A 43 7.03 -10.72 -5.31
C GLU A 43 5.57 -10.56 -5.75
N LEU A 44 4.94 -9.40 -5.52
CA LEU A 44 3.56 -9.17 -5.95
C LEU A 44 3.47 -8.33 -7.23
N PHE A 45 2.39 -8.50 -7.98
CA PHE A 45 1.98 -7.59 -9.05
C PHE A 45 1.05 -6.50 -8.49
N GLY A 46 1.24 -5.26 -8.97
CA GLY A 46 0.40 -4.12 -8.62
C GLY A 46 0.98 -3.26 -7.51
N SER A 47 0.73 -1.95 -7.62
CA SER A 47 1.25 -0.94 -6.69
C SER A 47 0.21 0.11 -6.29
N LEU A 48 -1.07 -0.16 -6.59
CA LEU A 48 -2.15 0.79 -6.36
C LEU A 48 -2.33 1.13 -4.87
N THR A 49 -2.29 0.12 -4.00
CA THR A 49 -2.65 0.28 -2.60
C THR A 49 -2.03 -0.78 -1.71
N ALA A 50 -1.62 -0.39 -0.51
CA ALA A 50 -1.21 -1.28 0.57
C ALA A 50 -2.00 -0.97 1.85
N CYS A 51 -2.20 -2.00 2.67
CA CYS A 51 -2.77 -1.88 4.02
C CYS A 51 -1.77 -2.44 5.02
N VAL A 52 -1.46 -1.65 6.05
CA VAL A 52 -0.65 -2.09 7.20
C VAL A 52 -1.55 -2.16 8.41
N THR A 53 -1.66 -3.34 8.99
CA THR A 53 -2.37 -3.57 10.25
C THR A 53 -1.35 -3.83 11.35
N ILE A 54 -1.31 -2.95 12.35
CA ILE A 54 -0.30 -2.97 13.41
C ILE A 54 -0.93 -2.57 14.76
N PRO A 55 -0.62 -3.26 15.88
CA PRO A 55 -1.07 -2.84 17.20
C PRO A 55 -0.57 -1.44 17.56
N ASP A 56 -1.44 -0.60 18.12
CA ASP A 56 -1.08 0.78 18.50
C ASP A 56 0.12 0.87 19.43
N LYS A 57 0.26 -0.10 20.35
CA LYS A 57 1.41 -0.19 21.26
C LYS A 57 2.72 -0.36 20.48
N ALA A 58 2.75 -1.26 19.50
CA ALA A 58 3.92 -1.51 18.66
C ALA A 58 4.23 -0.30 17.78
N ARG A 59 3.21 0.31 17.17
CA ARG A 59 3.35 1.52 16.36
C ARG A 59 3.94 2.69 17.16
N ARG A 60 3.42 2.97 18.36
CA ARG A 60 3.89 4.06 19.22
C ARG A 60 5.31 3.83 19.74
N ARG A 61 5.64 2.59 20.13
CA ARG A 61 6.99 2.23 20.60
C ARG A 61 8.05 2.43 19.52
N ASN A 62 7.68 2.25 18.25
CA ASN A 62 8.59 2.31 17.11
C ASN A 62 8.22 3.46 16.15
N ALA A 63 7.71 4.58 16.68
CA ALA A 63 7.06 5.61 15.86
C ALA A 63 7.95 6.15 14.73
N GLU A 64 9.20 6.50 15.03
CA GLU A 64 10.15 7.03 14.03
C GLU A 64 10.41 6.02 12.91
N ALA A 65 10.87 4.82 13.25
CA ALA A 65 11.14 3.77 12.28
C ALA A 65 9.89 3.35 11.49
N PHE A 66 8.72 3.34 12.12
CA PHE A 66 7.45 3.06 11.44
C PHE A 66 7.12 4.12 10.39
N GLU A 67 7.21 5.40 10.74
CA GLU A 67 6.94 6.50 9.80
C GLU A 67 7.97 6.50 8.65
N GLU A 68 9.24 6.19 8.93
CA GLU A 68 10.27 6.02 7.90
C GLU A 68 9.95 4.88 6.93
N THR A 69 9.58 3.70 7.45
CA THR A 69 9.18 2.57 6.62
C THR A 69 7.97 2.93 5.76
N VAL A 70 6.91 3.50 6.34
CA VAL A 70 5.70 3.92 5.61
C VAL A 70 6.01 4.95 4.54
N ALA A 71 6.87 5.94 4.83
CA ALA A 71 7.27 6.96 3.86
C ALA A 71 8.04 6.39 2.67
N SER A 72 8.74 5.26 2.85
CA SER A 72 9.51 4.60 1.79
C SER A 72 8.69 3.63 0.92
N MET A 73 7.45 3.33 1.31
CA MET A 73 6.62 2.31 0.67
C MET A 73 6.28 2.68 -0.80
N PRO A 74 6.58 1.82 -1.79
CA PRO A 74 6.35 2.11 -3.21
C PRO A 74 4.90 1.85 -3.65
N PHE A 75 3.92 2.23 -2.83
CA PHE A 75 2.49 2.07 -3.09
C PHE A 75 1.77 3.42 -3.19
N GLY A 76 0.77 3.48 -4.06
CA GLY A 76 0.04 4.71 -4.32
C GLY A 76 -0.76 5.26 -3.14
N THR A 77 -1.32 4.37 -2.33
CA THR A 77 -2.04 4.71 -1.10
C THR A 77 -1.72 3.66 -0.05
N VAL A 78 -1.29 4.12 1.13
CA VAL A 78 -1.00 3.23 2.26
C VAL A 78 -2.01 3.54 3.38
N GLY A 79 -2.87 2.57 3.70
CA GLY A 79 -3.80 2.66 4.82
C GLY A 79 -3.20 2.03 6.08
N ILE A 80 -3.16 2.77 7.19
CA ILE A 80 -2.68 2.27 8.49
C ILE A 80 -3.88 2.00 9.39
N ASN A 81 -4.10 0.74 9.78
CA ASN A 81 -5.24 0.29 10.59
C ASN A 81 -6.62 0.71 10.03
N VAL A 82 -6.70 0.93 8.71
CA VAL A 82 -7.92 1.35 8.00
C VAL A 82 -7.96 0.68 6.63
N TRP A 83 -9.16 0.38 6.14
CA TRP A 83 -9.32 -0.11 4.78
C TRP A 83 -8.92 0.98 3.78
N PRO A 84 -7.89 0.75 2.95
CA PRO A 84 -7.30 1.82 2.17
C PRO A 84 -8.17 2.30 1.00
N LEU A 85 -9.22 1.55 0.61
CA LEU A 85 -10.19 2.01 -0.39
C LEU A 85 -11.00 3.23 0.08
N TYR A 86 -11.02 3.51 1.38
CA TYR A 86 -11.57 4.76 1.90
C TYR A 86 -10.90 5.99 1.27
N GLY A 87 -9.59 5.90 0.97
CA GLY A 87 -8.84 6.95 0.26
C GLY A 87 -9.38 7.22 -1.15
N HIS A 88 -9.64 6.14 -1.90
CA HIS A 88 -10.14 6.20 -3.28
C HIS A 88 -11.58 6.71 -3.38
N SER A 89 -12.32 6.62 -2.28
CA SER A 89 -13.71 7.11 -2.22
C SER A 89 -13.79 8.64 -2.07
N MET A 90 -12.67 9.31 -1.77
CA MET A 90 -12.62 10.75 -1.58
C MET A 90 -12.15 11.47 -2.85
N ALA A 91 -13.02 12.29 -3.44
CA ALA A 91 -12.71 13.08 -4.63
C ALA A 91 -11.51 14.04 -4.47
N GLN A 92 -11.15 14.37 -3.24
CA GLN A 92 -10.03 15.27 -2.91
C GLN A 92 -8.67 14.55 -2.93
N LEU A 93 -8.67 13.21 -2.84
CA LEU A 93 -7.44 12.43 -2.79
C LEU A 93 -7.03 11.93 -4.17
N ARG A 94 -5.72 11.78 -4.35
CA ARG A 94 -5.13 11.19 -5.55
C ARG A 94 -5.27 9.68 -5.47
N TRP A 95 -5.51 9.03 -6.60
CA TRP A 95 -5.45 7.57 -6.71
C TRP A 95 -4.57 7.16 -7.89
N GLY A 96 -3.94 6.01 -7.76
CA GLY A 96 -3.10 5.42 -8.79
C GLY A 96 -1.80 4.87 -8.23
N ALA A 97 -1.01 4.19 -9.07
CA ALA A 97 0.28 3.64 -8.68
C ALA A 97 1.24 4.70 -8.11
N HIS A 98 2.17 4.25 -7.26
CA HIS A 98 3.29 5.07 -6.84
C HIS A 98 4.09 5.55 -8.07
N PRO A 99 4.64 6.79 -8.09
CA PRO A 99 5.32 7.33 -9.27
C PRO A 99 6.46 6.47 -9.82
N THR A 100 7.15 5.70 -8.97
CA THR A 100 8.23 4.79 -9.38
C THR A 100 7.74 3.48 -10.01
N ARG A 101 6.42 3.23 -10.01
CA ARG A 101 5.77 1.98 -10.45
C ARG A 101 4.64 2.25 -11.46
N ALA A 102 4.71 3.38 -12.17
CA ALA A 102 3.72 3.76 -13.17
C ALA A 102 3.63 2.69 -14.27
N GLY A 103 2.43 2.15 -14.52
CA GLY A 103 2.16 1.14 -15.56
C GLY A 103 1.61 -0.20 -15.05
N GLU A 104 1.76 -0.50 -13.76
CA GLU A 104 1.19 -1.70 -13.13
C GLU A 104 -0.23 -1.49 -12.60
N SER A 105 -0.71 -0.24 -12.55
CA SER A 105 -2.06 0.09 -12.10
C SER A 105 -2.59 1.33 -12.83
N GLY A 106 -3.91 1.45 -12.91
CA GLY A 106 -4.56 2.67 -13.41
C GLY A 106 -4.26 3.88 -12.50
N ALA A 107 -4.49 5.09 -13.01
CA ALA A 107 -4.31 6.31 -12.24
C ALA A 107 -5.43 7.33 -12.53
N GLY A 108 -5.75 8.17 -11.56
CA GLY A 108 -6.66 9.29 -11.74
C GLY A 108 -6.45 10.40 -10.71
N ALA A 109 -6.77 11.61 -11.13
CA ALA A 109 -6.68 12.80 -10.31
C ALA A 109 -7.95 13.64 -10.50
N PRO A 110 -8.43 14.35 -9.46
CA PRO A 110 -9.42 15.39 -9.69
C PRO A 110 -8.83 16.41 -10.67
N ARG A 111 -9.53 16.63 -11.80
CA ARG A 111 -9.24 17.78 -12.66
C ARG A 111 -9.54 19.04 -11.85
N LYS A 112 -8.64 20.04 -11.85
CA LYS A 112 -9.04 21.38 -11.43
C LYS A 112 -10.25 21.76 -12.27
N ALA A 113 -11.36 22.10 -11.62
CA ALA A 113 -12.44 22.81 -12.29
C ALA A 113 -11.87 24.17 -12.73
N GLY A 114 -11.43 24.26 -13.98
CA GLY A 114 -11.03 25.52 -14.59
C GLY A 114 -12.29 26.37 -14.75
N GLY A 115 -12.55 27.22 -13.76
CA GLY A 115 -13.53 28.30 -13.87
C GLY A 115 -12.99 29.40 -14.77
N GLY A 116 -13.02 29.17 -16.09
CA GLY A 116 -12.95 30.26 -17.06
C GLY A 116 -14.25 31.04 -17.02
N ARG A 117 -14.17 32.31 -16.63
CA ARG A 117 -15.16 33.33 -16.98
C ARG A 117 -14.41 34.41 -17.73
N ASP A 118 -14.32 34.22 -19.04
CA ASP A 118 -14.05 35.29 -19.98
C ASP A 118 -15.43 35.72 -20.52
N GLY A 119 -15.83 36.92 -20.15
CA GLY A 119 -17.05 37.60 -20.57
C GLY A 119 -16.91 39.08 -20.29
#